data_AF-Q074H0-F1
#
_entry.id   AF-Q074H0-F1
#
_cell.length_a   1.000
_cell.length_b   1.000
_cell.length_c   1.000
_cell.angle_alpha   90.00
_cell.angle_beta   90.00
_cell.angle_gamma   90.00
#
_symmetry.space_group_name_H-M   'P 1'
#
loop_
_entity.id
_entity.type
_entity.pdbx_description
1 polymer ?
#
loop_
_entity_poly.entity_id
_entity_poly.type
_entity_poly.pdbx_seq_one_letter_code
_entity_poly.pdbx_strand_id
1 'polypeptide(L)'
;QYGWLIRNIHANGASMFFICIYLHIGRGLYYGSYLYKETWNIGVILLLLVMATAFVGYVLPWGQMSFWGATVITNLLSAIPYIGTTLVEWIWGGFSVDNATLTRFFTFHFLLPFVIIGASAVHLLFLHETGSNNPTGLQSNPDKIPFHPYFSYK
;
A
#
# COMPACT_ATOMS: atom_id res chain seq x y z
N GLN A 1 12.00 6.69 -26.11
CA GLN A 1 10.95 7.70 -26.45
C GLN A 1 9.86 7.65 -25.36
N TYR A 2 9.09 8.73 -25.15
CA TYR A 2 7.99 8.81 -24.15
C TYR A 2 8.34 8.63 -22.65
N GLY A 3 9.61 8.78 -22.26
CA GLY A 3 10.00 8.65 -20.84
C GLY A 3 9.29 9.65 -19.91
N TRP A 4 9.01 10.86 -20.39
CA TRP A 4 8.23 11.87 -19.66
C TRP A 4 6.81 11.38 -19.34
N LEU A 5 6.18 10.67 -20.28
CA LEU A 5 4.81 10.18 -20.12
C LEU A 5 4.79 9.05 -19.10
N ILE A 6 5.69 8.07 -19.21
CA ILE A 6 5.79 6.96 -18.26
C ILE A 6 6.07 7.47 -16.85
N ARG A 7 7.02 8.40 -16.70
CA ARG A 7 7.33 9.03 -15.40
C ARG A 7 6.10 9.72 -14.81
N ASN A 8 5.39 10.51 -15.60
CA ASN A 8 4.22 11.25 -15.12
C ASN A 8 3.05 10.33 -14.79
N ILE A 9 2.81 9.28 -15.59
CA ILE A 9 1.79 8.27 -15.29
C ILE A 9 2.14 7.55 -13.98
N HIS A 10 3.39 7.16 -13.77
CA HIS A 10 3.81 6.48 -12.55
C HIS A 10 3.66 7.38 -11.31
N ALA A 11 4.11 8.63 -11.40
CA ALA A 11 4.03 9.59 -10.30
C ALA A 11 2.59 9.96 -9.94
N ASN A 12 1.76 10.32 -10.93
CA ASN A 12 0.35 10.66 -10.68
C ASN A 12 -0.48 9.41 -10.34
N GLY A 13 -0.09 8.26 -10.88
CA GLY A 13 -0.70 6.97 -10.58
C GLY A 13 -0.59 6.61 -9.10
N ALA A 14 0.53 6.92 -8.45
CA ALA A 14 0.67 6.73 -7.00
C ALA A 14 -0.37 7.54 -6.21
N SER A 15 -0.57 8.82 -6.56
CA SER A 15 -1.61 9.66 -5.93
C SER A 15 -3.01 9.12 -6.17
N MET A 16 -3.32 8.70 -7.41
CA MET A 16 -4.60 8.08 -7.73
C MET A 16 -4.83 6.79 -6.93
N PHE A 17 -3.77 5.98 -6.72
CA PHE A 17 -3.83 4.77 -5.92
C PHE A 17 -4.28 5.07 -4.48
N PHE A 18 -3.70 6.09 -3.83
CA PHE A 18 -4.11 6.49 -2.49
C PHE A 18 -5.53 7.05 -2.44
N ILE A 19 -5.96 7.83 -3.44
CA ILE A 19 -7.36 8.27 -3.55
C ILE A 19 -8.30 7.06 -3.56
N CYS A 20 -8.01 6.05 -4.40
CA CYS A 20 -8.77 4.81 -4.46
C CYS A 20 -8.76 4.04 -3.13
N ILE A 21 -7.61 3.90 -2.47
CA ILE A 21 -7.51 3.22 -1.17
C ILE A 21 -8.35 3.95 -0.12
N TYR A 22 -8.24 5.27 0.00
CA TYR A 22 -8.98 6.01 1.03
C TYR A 22 -10.49 5.94 0.81
N LEU A 23 -10.96 6.02 -0.45
CA LEU A 23 -12.36 5.78 -0.78
C LEU A 23 -12.78 4.34 -0.45
N HIS A 24 -11.93 3.36 -0.74
CA HIS A 24 -12.18 1.95 -0.45
C HIS A 24 -12.31 1.68 1.06
N ILE A 25 -11.41 2.25 1.86
CA ILE A 25 -11.47 2.19 3.33
C ILE A 25 -12.72 2.91 3.84
N GLY A 26 -13.00 4.12 3.35
CA GLY A 26 -14.19 4.90 3.71
C GLY A 26 -15.49 4.13 3.44
N ARG A 27 -15.60 3.47 2.29
CA ARG A 27 -16.71 2.56 1.97
C ARG A 27 -16.79 1.43 3.00
N GLY A 28 -15.66 0.81 3.34
CA GLY A 28 -15.62 -0.27 4.31
C GLY A 28 -16.07 0.14 5.71
N LEU A 29 -15.69 1.34 6.16
CA LEU A 29 -16.15 1.92 7.42
C LEU A 29 -17.64 2.24 7.37
N TYR A 30 -18.09 2.95 6.34
CA TYR A 30 -19.47 3.43 6.21
C TYR A 30 -20.50 2.28 6.19
N TYR A 31 -20.22 1.21 5.45
CA TYR A 31 -21.13 0.06 5.32
C TYR A 31 -20.83 -1.08 6.30
N GLY A 32 -19.96 -0.90 7.29
CA GLY A 32 -19.64 -1.97 8.26
C GLY A 32 -18.92 -3.18 7.66
N SER A 33 -18.22 -3.02 6.54
CA SER A 33 -17.52 -4.14 5.86
C SER A 33 -16.30 -4.63 6.64
N TYR A 34 -15.82 -3.86 7.62
CA TYR A 34 -14.76 -4.27 8.56
C TYR A 34 -15.17 -5.45 9.44
N LEU A 35 -16.46 -5.81 9.49
CA LEU A 35 -16.94 -7.01 10.18
C LEU A 35 -16.44 -8.30 9.53
N TYR A 36 -16.03 -8.27 8.26
CA TYR A 36 -15.28 -9.36 7.62
C TYR A 36 -13.81 -9.29 8.04
N LYS A 37 -13.54 -9.75 9.27
CA LYS A 37 -12.28 -9.52 9.99
C LYS A 37 -11.03 -9.92 9.20
N GLU A 38 -11.02 -11.11 8.58
CA GLU A 38 -9.85 -11.56 7.83
C GLU A 38 -9.60 -10.70 6.59
N THR A 39 -10.63 -10.46 5.77
CA THR A 39 -10.57 -9.55 4.63
C THR A 39 -10.11 -8.15 5.06
N TRP A 40 -10.67 -7.61 6.14
CA TRP A 40 -10.32 -6.29 6.67
C TRP A 40 -8.87 -6.21 7.15
N ASN A 41 -8.41 -7.17 7.94
CA ASN A 41 -7.05 -7.21 8.47
C ASN A 41 -6.01 -7.34 7.34
N ILE A 42 -6.27 -8.17 6.33
CA ILE A 42 -5.42 -8.21 5.13
C ILE A 42 -5.47 -6.86 4.38
N GLY A 43 -6.61 -6.18 4.35
CA GLY A 43 -6.75 -4.82 3.82
C GLY A 43 -5.86 -3.79 4.55
N VAL A 44 -5.74 -3.89 5.87
CA VAL A 44 -4.82 -3.05 6.66
C VAL A 44 -3.37 -3.36 6.31
N ILE A 45 -3.00 -4.64 6.16
CA ILE A 45 -1.66 -5.04 5.71
C ILE A 45 -1.37 -4.47 4.31
N LEU A 46 -2.32 -4.55 3.38
CA LEU A 46 -2.20 -3.97 2.04
C LEU A 46 -1.97 -2.45 2.09
N LEU A 47 -2.69 -1.72 2.94
CA LEU A 47 -2.47 -0.29 3.14
C LEU A 47 -1.03 -0.01 3.57
N LEU A 48 -0.54 -0.72 4.59
CA LEU A 48 0.83 -0.54 5.10
C LEU A 48 1.90 -0.88 4.04
N LEU A 49 1.69 -1.94 3.26
CA LEU A 49 2.58 -2.31 2.15
C LEU A 49 2.61 -1.24 1.06
N VAL A 50 1.46 -0.68 0.68
CA VAL A 50 1.39 0.40 -0.33
C VAL A 50 2.04 1.68 0.21
N MET A 51 1.83 2.01 1.49
CA MET A 51 2.51 3.14 2.15
C MET A 51 4.03 2.97 2.13
N ALA A 52 4.54 1.79 2.52
CA ALA A 52 5.96 1.49 2.46
C ALA A 52 6.51 1.60 1.04
N THR A 53 5.81 1.00 0.06
CA THR A 53 6.19 1.01 -1.36
C THR A 53 6.27 2.42 -1.94
N ALA A 54 5.26 3.25 -1.68
CA ALA A 54 5.21 4.62 -2.14
C ALA A 54 6.29 5.49 -1.49
N PHE A 55 6.53 5.30 -0.19
CA PHE A 55 7.59 6.00 0.53
C PHE A 55 8.97 5.69 -0.08
N VAL A 56 9.35 4.41 -0.21
CA VAL A 56 10.67 4.07 -0.77
C VAL A 56 10.79 4.47 -2.24
N GLY A 57 9.68 4.49 -2.99
CA GLY A 57 9.62 5.00 -4.37
C GLY A 57 9.86 6.51 -4.47
N TYR A 58 9.32 7.28 -3.52
CA TYR A 58 9.52 8.74 -3.47
C TYR A 58 10.96 9.15 -3.17
N VAL A 59 11.76 8.24 -2.61
CA VAL A 59 13.20 8.46 -2.37
C VAL A 59 14.02 8.39 -3.66
N LEU A 60 13.59 7.59 -4.64
CA LEU A 60 14.38 7.25 -5.83
C LEU A 60 14.77 8.41 -6.76
N PRO A 61 13.97 9.47 -6.93
CA PRO A 61 14.38 10.65 -7.71
C PRO A 61 15.54 11.43 -7.09
N TRP A 62 15.89 11.15 -5.82
CA TRP A 62 17.00 11.75 -5.08
C TRP A 62 17.01 13.29 -5.07
N GLY A 63 15.82 13.90 -5.01
CA GLY A 63 15.66 15.33 -4.82
C GLY A 63 15.77 15.75 -3.35
N GLN A 64 15.72 17.07 -3.08
CA GLN A 64 15.78 17.61 -1.71
C GLN A 64 14.73 16.99 -0.79
N MET A 65 13.46 16.96 -1.21
CA MET A 65 12.38 16.37 -0.42
C MET A 65 12.51 14.85 -0.28
N SER A 66 13.07 14.17 -1.27
CA SER A 66 13.34 12.74 -1.22
C SER A 66 14.37 12.41 -0.13
N PHE A 67 15.49 13.14 -0.12
CA PHE A 67 16.57 12.96 0.85
C PHE A 67 16.12 13.29 2.27
N TRP A 68 15.58 14.50 2.49
CA TRP A 68 15.15 14.92 3.83
C TRP A 68 13.96 14.13 4.35
N GLY A 69 13.02 13.76 3.46
CA GLY A 69 11.92 12.87 3.80
C GLY A 69 12.41 11.50 4.27
N ALA A 70 13.37 10.90 3.55
CA ALA A 70 13.98 9.64 3.95
C ALA A 70 14.65 9.75 5.33
N THR A 71 15.47 10.78 5.54
CA THR A 71 16.19 11.03 6.79
C THR A 71 15.22 11.17 7.97
N VAL A 72 14.20 12.02 7.87
CA VAL A 72 13.27 12.27 9.00
C VAL A 72 12.41 11.05 9.29
N ILE A 73 11.80 10.43 8.27
CA ILE A 73 10.84 9.33 8.47
C ILE A 73 11.53 8.08 9.03
N THR A 74 12.68 7.69 8.48
CA THR A 74 13.39 6.50 8.98
C THR A 74 13.94 6.73 10.38
N ASN A 75 14.37 7.96 10.70
CA ASN A 75 14.89 8.28 12.02
C ASN A 75 13.82 8.27 13.12
N LEU A 76 12.52 8.21 12.80
CA LEU A 76 11.48 7.96 13.82
C LEU A 76 11.70 6.65 14.58
N LEU A 77 12.35 5.66 13.96
CA LEU A 77 12.69 4.39 14.60
C LEU A 77 13.75 4.53 15.68
N SER A 78 14.53 5.62 15.70
CA SER A 78 15.50 5.90 16.77
C SER A 78 14.84 6.06 18.14
N ALA A 79 13.55 6.38 18.17
CA ALA A 79 12.77 6.52 19.40
C ALA A 79 12.49 5.16 20.10
N ILE A 80 12.77 4.02 19.45
CA ILE A 80 12.61 2.70 20.06
C ILE A 80 13.72 2.49 21.11
N PRO A 81 13.38 2.22 22.39
CA PRO A 81 14.37 2.03 23.45
C PRO A 81 15.36 0.91 23.14
N TYR A 82 16.62 1.10 23.55
CA TYR A 82 17.74 0.15 23.46
C TYR A 82 18.24 -0.18 22.04
N ILE A 83 17.35 -0.39 21.08
CA ILE A 83 17.68 -0.87 19.73
C ILE A 83 17.46 0.17 18.61
N GLY A 84 16.85 1.31 18.91
CA GLY A 84 16.39 2.27 17.91
C GLY A 84 17.50 2.83 17.01
N THR A 85 18.59 3.32 17.60
CA THR A 85 19.72 3.88 16.84
C THR A 85 20.37 2.83 15.95
N THR A 86 20.62 1.63 16.49
CA THR A 86 21.15 0.48 15.74
C THR A 86 20.22 0.09 14.58
N LEU A 87 18.90 0.12 14.78
CA LEU A 87 17.93 -0.19 13.73
C LEU A 87 17.96 0.84 12.58
N VAL A 88 18.08 2.13 12.89
CA VAL A 88 18.16 3.20 11.90
C VAL A 88 19.43 3.07 11.06
N GLU A 89 20.59 2.92 11.70
CA GLU A 89 21.87 2.74 11.00
C GLU A 89 21.87 1.45 10.16
N TRP A 90 21.23 0.39 10.65
CA TRP A 90 21.05 -0.85 9.88
C TRP A 90 20.16 -0.66 8.65
N ILE A 91 19.09 0.14 8.73
CA ILE A 91 18.24 0.47 7.57
C ILE A 91 19.03 1.30 6.55
N TRP A 92 19.79 2.29 7.01
CA TRP A 92 20.62 3.13 6.15
C TRP A 92 21.79 2.38 5.53
N GLY A 93 22.35 1.39 6.24
CA GLY A 93 23.61 0.75 5.85
C GLY A 93 24.80 1.70 6.03
N GLY A 94 24.72 2.61 7.00
CA GLY A 94 25.70 3.66 7.28
C GLY A 94 25.20 4.62 8.36
N PHE A 95 25.95 5.70 8.60
CA PHE A 95 25.63 6.70 9.64
C PHE A 95 24.61 7.75 9.20
N SER A 96 24.27 7.80 7.91
CA SER A 96 23.27 8.69 7.34
C SER A 96 22.64 8.05 6.10
N VAL A 97 21.54 8.64 5.62
CA VAL A 97 20.98 8.30 4.30
C VAL A 97 22.02 8.61 3.22
N ASP A 98 22.44 7.60 2.46
CA ASP A 98 23.44 7.72 1.40
C ASP A 98 23.21 6.66 0.30
N ASN A 99 24.18 6.42 -0.57
CA ASN A 99 24.09 5.51 -1.72
C ASN A 99 23.70 4.07 -1.34
N ALA A 100 24.17 3.57 -0.19
CA ALA A 100 23.77 2.27 0.34
C ALA A 100 22.24 2.21 0.58
N THR A 101 21.66 3.25 1.17
CA THR A 101 20.22 3.40 1.38
C THR A 101 19.48 3.42 0.05
N LEU A 102 19.92 4.24 -0.90
CA LEU A 102 19.25 4.41 -2.20
C LEU A 102 19.16 3.09 -2.98
N THR A 103 20.27 2.34 -3.02
CA THR A 103 20.34 1.06 -3.73
C THR A 103 19.40 0.01 -3.13
N ARG A 104 19.32 -0.04 -1.79
CA ARG A 104 18.40 -0.95 -1.09
C ARG A 104 16.95 -0.53 -1.26
N PHE A 105 16.66 0.77 -1.22
CA PHE A 105 15.32 1.30 -1.39
C PHE A 105 14.81 1.05 -2.81
N PHE A 106 15.66 1.16 -3.84
CA PHE A 106 15.30 0.74 -5.19
C PHE A 106 14.90 -0.74 -5.23
N THR A 107 15.70 -1.61 -4.59
CA THR A 107 15.43 -3.06 -4.54
C THR A 107 14.10 -3.35 -3.83
N PHE A 108 13.83 -2.71 -2.68
CA PHE A 108 12.57 -2.86 -1.98
C PHE A 108 11.38 -2.29 -2.76
N HIS A 109 11.54 -1.12 -3.39
CA HIS A 109 10.49 -0.52 -4.20
C HIS A 109 10.11 -1.40 -5.39
N PHE A 110 11.08 -2.12 -5.96
CA PHE A 110 10.82 -3.11 -7.00
C PHE A 110 10.11 -4.37 -6.46
N LEU A 111 10.54 -4.89 -5.31
CA LEU A 111 10.03 -6.13 -4.73
C LEU A 111 8.61 -6.01 -4.16
N LEU A 112 8.34 -4.95 -3.39
CA LEU A 112 7.10 -4.81 -2.62
C LEU A 112 5.81 -4.82 -3.46
N PRO A 113 5.75 -4.24 -4.68
CA PRO A 113 4.60 -4.39 -5.58
C PRO A 113 4.21 -5.85 -5.85
N PHE A 114 5.17 -6.77 -5.96
CA PHE A 114 4.88 -8.20 -6.16
C PHE A 114 4.32 -8.85 -4.88
N VAL A 115 4.80 -8.41 -3.71
CA VAL A 115 4.22 -8.81 -2.42
C VAL A 115 2.78 -8.30 -2.28
N ILE A 116 2.50 -7.08 -2.73
CA ILE A 116 1.14 -6.49 -2.76
C ILE A 116 0.21 -7.32 -3.67
N ILE A 117 0.68 -7.80 -4.82
CA ILE A 117 -0.11 -8.70 -5.68
C ILE A 117 -0.48 -9.98 -4.92
N GLY A 118 0.50 -10.61 -4.26
CA GLY A 118 0.26 -11.81 -3.45
C GLY A 118 -0.74 -11.57 -2.32
N ALA A 119 -0.56 -10.50 -1.55
CA ALA A 119 -1.48 -10.12 -0.48
C ALA A 119 -2.90 -9.76 -1.01
N SER A 120 -3.00 -9.18 -2.21
CA SER A 120 -4.29 -8.89 -2.86
C SER A 120 -5.04 -10.16 -3.24
N ALA A 121 -4.33 -11.20 -3.69
CA ALA A 121 -4.95 -12.50 -3.95
C ALA A 121 -5.52 -13.12 -2.66
N VAL A 122 -4.79 -13.03 -1.54
CA VAL A 122 -5.26 -13.49 -0.23
C VAL A 122 -6.45 -12.66 0.26
N HIS A 123 -6.42 -11.34 0.06
CA HIS A 123 -7.54 -10.46 0.38
C HIS A 123 -8.83 -10.87 -0.35
N LEU A 124 -8.72 -11.17 -1.65
CA LEU A 124 -9.85 -11.62 -2.47
C LEU A 124 -10.29 -13.04 -2.12
N LEU A 125 -9.38 -13.92 -1.73
CA LEU A 125 -9.70 -15.26 -1.25
C LEU A 125 -10.62 -15.19 -0.03
N PHE A 126 -10.24 -14.42 1.00
CA PHE A 126 -11.11 -14.25 2.18
C PHE A 126 -12.43 -13.54 1.88
N LEU A 127 -12.43 -12.59 0.92
CA LEU A 127 -13.67 -11.99 0.44
C LEU A 127 -14.61 -13.03 -0.20
N HIS A 128 -14.07 -14.00 -0.94
CA HIS A 128 -14.87 -15.02 -1.61
C HIS A 128 -15.47 -16.06 -0.63
N GLU A 129 -14.90 -16.24 0.56
CA GLU A 129 -15.48 -17.09 1.60
C GLU A 129 -16.83 -16.55 2.11
N THR A 130 -16.97 -15.22 2.23
CA THR A 130 -18.22 -14.59 2.71
C THR A 130 -19.10 -14.04 1.59
N GLY A 131 -18.50 -13.69 0.46
CA GLY A 131 -19.10 -12.82 -0.55
C GLY A 131 -19.07 -11.33 -0.14
N SER A 132 -19.45 -10.47 -1.07
CA SER A 132 -19.49 -9.01 -0.88
C SER A 132 -20.61 -8.56 0.05
N ASN A 133 -20.34 -7.51 0.83
CA ASN A 133 -21.37 -6.72 1.50
C ASN A 133 -22.19 -5.90 0.49
N ASN A 134 -23.30 -5.31 0.93
CA ASN A 134 -24.16 -4.43 0.15
C ASN A 134 -24.63 -3.20 0.97
N PRO A 135 -25.17 -2.16 0.31
CA PRO A 135 -25.51 -0.90 0.99
C PRO A 135 -26.53 -1.01 2.13
N THR A 136 -27.39 -2.03 2.12
CA THR A 136 -28.42 -2.20 3.17
C THR A 136 -27.89 -2.87 4.43
N GLY A 137 -26.72 -3.52 4.36
CA GLY A 137 -26.16 -4.34 5.44
C GLY A 137 -26.95 -5.63 5.73
N LEU A 138 -28.01 -5.92 4.97
CA LEU A 138 -28.83 -7.13 5.11
C LEU A 138 -28.25 -8.29 4.27
N GLN A 139 -28.68 -9.52 4.55
CA GLN A 139 -28.26 -10.69 3.78
C GLN A 139 -28.77 -10.62 2.35
N SER A 140 -27.87 -10.55 1.37
CA SER A 140 -28.21 -10.44 -0.06
C SER A 140 -28.44 -11.77 -0.77
N ASN A 141 -28.33 -12.91 -0.07
CA ASN A 141 -28.52 -14.25 -0.67
C ASN A 141 -29.81 -14.43 -1.49
N PRO A 142 -30.97 -13.87 -1.09
CA PRO A 142 -32.21 -14.01 -1.87
C PRO A 142 -32.18 -13.32 -3.24
N ASP A 143 -31.27 -12.37 -3.47
CA ASP A 143 -31.22 -11.53 -4.67
C ASP A 143 -29.79 -11.43 -5.24
N LYS A 144 -29.11 -12.58 -5.32
CA LYS A 144 -27.79 -12.66 -5.97
C LYS A 144 -27.94 -12.74 -7.49
N ILE A 145 -27.10 -11.99 -8.18
CA ILE A 145 -26.94 -12.03 -9.64
C ILE A 145 -25.52 -12.49 -10.00
N PRO A 146 -25.31 -13.09 -11.18
CA PRO A 146 -23.96 -13.46 -11.62
C PRO A 146 -23.06 -12.23 -11.77
N PHE A 147 -21.76 -12.39 -11.56
CA PHE A 147 -20.81 -11.27 -11.71
C PHE A 147 -20.78 -10.74 -13.15
N HIS A 148 -20.76 -11.65 -14.13
CA HIS A 148 -20.88 -11.32 -15.55
C HIS A 148 -22.35 -11.48 -16.00
N PRO A 149 -22.93 -10.52 -16.77
CA PRO A 149 -22.31 -9.31 -17.33
C PRO A 149 -22.31 -8.08 -16.41
N TYR A 150 -23.07 -8.12 -15.31
CA TYR A 150 -23.46 -6.94 -14.55
C TYR A 150 -22.31 -6.11 -13.98
N PHE A 151 -21.35 -6.75 -13.30
CA PHE A 151 -20.22 -6.08 -12.67
C PHE A 151 -18.95 -6.09 -13.54
N SER A 152 -18.91 -6.86 -14.63
CA SER A 152 -17.80 -6.78 -15.59
C SER A 152 -17.87 -5.52 -16.46
N TYR A 153 -19.07 -5.00 -16.73
CA TYR A 153 -19.25 -3.76 -17.50
C TYR A 153 -19.26 -2.48 -16.64
N LYS A 154 -19.47 -2.61 -15.33
CA LYS A 154 -19.53 -1.50 -14.38
C LYS A 154 -18.14 -1.09 -13.94
#